data_AF-A0A6V7L1B0-F1
#
_entry.id   AF-A0A6V7L1B0-F1
#
_cell.length_a   1.000
_cell.length_b   1.000
_cell.length_c   1.000
_cell.angle_alpha   90.00
_cell.angle_beta   90.00
_cell.angle_gamma   90.00
#
_symmetry.space_group_name_H-M   'P 1'
#
loop_
_entity.id
_entity.type
_entity.pdbx_description
1 polymer ?
#
loop_
_entity_poly.entity_id
_entity_poly.type
_entity_poly.pdbx_seq_one_letter_code
_entity_poly.pdbx_strand_id
1 'polypeptide(L)'
;VFRDGEGALQVLPALVDVIPEARLNLVIYYLKQNDIQEAFDLIKDLEPAVPQEYILKATVHALIGQETGSVGSSLEMLLILLQTILKNSIFNLFYTMHFQRDSIKTAQQYFHLVGSSTSECDTIPGRHCMAACFFLRRQFEEVLVYLNSIKTYFSNDDSFNFNYAQAQAAAGYFKEAEEAFLMIRSERLRNDYVYISILAYC
;
A
#
# COMPACT_ATOMS: atom_id res chain seq x y z
N VAL A 1 -3.87 -1.62 22.91
CA VAL A 1 -4.59 -2.69 23.65
C VAL A 1 -4.02 -4.09 23.39
N PHE A 2 -3.14 -4.31 22.40
CA PHE A 2 -2.30 -5.51 22.35
C PHE A 2 -0.84 -5.08 22.17
N ARG A 3 0.07 -5.55 23.03
CA ARG A 3 1.51 -5.38 22.83
C ARG A 3 1.90 -6.22 21.61
N ASP A 4 2.31 -5.56 20.52
CA ASP A 4 2.80 -6.16 19.27
C ASP A 4 1.92 -7.28 18.66
N GLY A 5 0.63 -7.28 18.97
CA GLY A 5 -0.34 -8.23 18.41
C GLY A 5 -0.23 -9.67 18.93
N GLU A 6 0.61 -9.99 19.93
CA GLU A 6 0.73 -11.37 20.46
C GLU A 6 -0.58 -11.91 21.05
N GLY A 7 -1.42 -11.05 21.62
CA GLY A 7 -2.76 -11.41 22.10
C GLY A 7 -3.80 -11.52 20.98
N ALA A 8 -3.50 -11.08 19.76
CA ALA A 8 -4.44 -11.09 18.64
C ALA A 8 -4.73 -12.52 18.18
N LEU A 9 -3.72 -13.40 18.12
CA LEU A 9 -3.87 -14.80 17.74
C LEU A 9 -4.64 -15.64 18.78
N GLN A 10 -4.71 -15.19 20.03
CA GLN A 10 -5.47 -15.90 21.07
C GLN A 10 -6.98 -15.62 20.98
N VAL A 11 -7.37 -14.50 20.35
CA VAL A 11 -8.74 -13.98 20.41
C VAL A 11 -9.38 -13.89 19.02
N LEU A 12 -8.66 -13.33 18.03
CA LEU A 12 -9.22 -13.06 16.72
C LEU A 12 -9.68 -14.31 15.95
N PRO A 13 -8.93 -15.44 15.93
CA PRO A 13 -9.36 -16.62 15.16
C PRO A 13 -10.74 -17.14 15.55
N ALA A 14 -11.06 -17.12 16.85
CA ALA A 14 -12.37 -17.56 17.35
C ALA A 14 -13.52 -16.58 17.03
N LEU A 15 -13.20 -15.37 16.59
CA LEU A 15 -14.16 -14.30 16.30
C LEU A 15 -14.35 -14.03 14.80
N VAL A 16 -13.58 -14.70 13.92
CA VAL A 16 -13.63 -14.45 12.45
C VAL A 16 -15.03 -14.66 11.85
N ASP A 17 -15.80 -15.62 12.39
CA ASP A 17 -17.16 -15.93 11.92
C ASP A 17 -18.26 -15.17 12.70
N VAL A 18 -17.87 -14.43 13.74
CA VAL A 18 -18.80 -13.73 14.64
C VAL A 18 -18.73 -12.21 14.43
N ILE A 19 -17.54 -11.69 14.14
CA ILE A 19 -17.24 -10.27 14.02
C ILE A 19 -16.51 -10.04 12.69
N PRO A 20 -17.13 -9.37 11.71
CA PRO A 20 -16.51 -9.08 10.42
C PRO A 20 -15.14 -8.40 10.53
N GLU A 21 -14.99 -7.47 11.49
CA GLU A 21 -13.76 -6.73 11.74
C GLU A 21 -12.62 -7.61 12.29
N ALA A 22 -12.92 -8.75 12.91
CA ALA A 22 -11.90 -9.66 13.43
C ALA A 22 -11.07 -10.27 12.30
N ARG A 23 -11.73 -10.61 11.17
CA ARG A 23 -11.05 -11.10 9.97
C ARG A 23 -10.09 -10.06 9.41
N LEU A 24 -10.55 -8.82 9.25
CA LEU A 24 -9.72 -7.73 8.71
C LEU A 24 -8.51 -7.48 9.59
N ASN A 25 -8.71 -7.38 10.91
CA ASN A 25 -7.64 -7.19 11.87
C ASN A 25 -6.62 -8.34 11.86
N LEU A 26 -7.07 -9.58 11.67
CA LEU A 26 -6.19 -10.75 11.60
C LEU A 26 -5.39 -10.76 10.30
N VAL A 27 -6.00 -10.41 9.17
CA VAL A 27 -5.28 -10.21 7.90
C VAL A 27 -4.20 -9.15 8.05
N ILE A 28 -4.51 -8.00 8.67
CA ILE A 28 -3.54 -6.93 8.93
C ILE A 28 -2.40 -7.43 9.84
N TYR A 29 -2.71 -8.26 10.83
CA TYR A 29 -1.70 -8.86 11.69
C TYR A 29 -0.72 -9.73 10.88
N TYR A 30 -1.21 -10.64 10.04
CA TYR A 30 -0.35 -11.48 9.21
C TYR A 30 0.48 -10.66 8.21
N LEU A 31 -0.12 -9.63 7.59
CA LEU A 31 0.62 -8.70 6.73
C LEU A 31 1.77 -8.00 7.47
N LYS A 32 1.58 -7.64 8.75
CA LYS A 32 2.64 -7.03 9.57
C LYS A 32 3.78 -7.99 9.89
N GLN A 33 3.51 -9.29 9.94
CA GLN A 33 4.52 -10.33 10.15
C GLN A 33 5.16 -10.81 8.84
N ASN A 34 4.77 -10.22 7.70
CA ASN A 34 5.17 -10.65 6.38
C ASN A 34 4.66 -12.05 5.99
N ASP A 35 3.61 -12.54 6.65
CA ASP A 35 2.95 -13.81 6.35
C ASP A 35 1.85 -13.61 5.30
N ILE A 36 2.26 -13.29 4.07
CA ILE A 36 1.34 -12.90 2.98
C ILE A 36 0.39 -14.05 2.61
N GLN A 37 0.87 -15.29 2.63
CA GLN A 37 0.06 -16.47 2.29
C GLN A 37 -1.10 -16.68 3.29
N GLU A 38 -0.84 -16.54 4.60
CA GLU A 38 -1.87 -16.64 5.64
C GLU A 38 -2.91 -15.51 5.52
N ALA A 39 -2.44 -14.29 5.21
CA ALA A 39 -3.32 -13.16 4.91
C ALA A 39 -4.21 -13.43 3.68
N PHE A 40 -3.68 -14.08 2.65
CA PHE A 40 -4.41 -14.46 1.45
C PHE A 40 -5.45 -15.54 1.71
N ASP A 41 -5.09 -16.58 2.43
CA ASP A 41 -6.00 -17.69 2.73
C ASP A 41 -7.22 -17.25 3.55
N LEU A 42 -7.07 -16.22 4.38
CA LEU A 42 -8.19 -15.61 5.12
C LEU A 42 -9.12 -14.73 4.30
N ILE A 43 -8.65 -14.14 3.19
CA ILE A 43 -9.41 -13.12 2.45
C ILE A 43 -9.84 -13.55 1.04
N LYS A 44 -9.26 -14.61 0.48
CA LYS A 44 -9.55 -15.07 -0.89
C LYS A 44 -11.03 -15.32 -1.14
N ASP A 45 -11.72 -15.92 -0.16
CA ASP A 45 -13.13 -16.30 -0.24
C ASP A 45 -14.08 -15.22 0.34
N LEU A 46 -13.55 -14.10 0.84
CA LEU A 46 -14.36 -12.97 1.30
C LEU A 46 -14.98 -12.25 0.09
N GLU A 47 -16.30 -12.15 0.04
CA GLU A 47 -17.01 -11.24 -0.88
C GLU A 47 -17.05 -9.84 -0.25
N PRO A 48 -16.28 -8.86 -0.78
CA PRO A 48 -16.20 -7.55 -0.14
C PRO A 48 -17.52 -6.77 -0.32
N ALA A 49 -18.01 -6.16 0.76
CA ALA A 49 -19.21 -5.35 0.78
C ALA A 49 -18.92 -3.88 1.14
N VAL A 50 -17.81 -3.61 1.83
CA VAL A 50 -17.42 -2.24 2.24
C VAL A 50 -16.04 -1.85 1.70
N PRO A 51 -15.74 -0.55 1.51
CA PRO A 51 -14.48 -0.09 0.92
C PRO A 51 -13.22 -0.66 1.57
N GLN A 52 -13.21 -0.82 2.89
CA GLN A 52 -12.07 -1.35 3.65
C GLN A 52 -11.74 -2.79 3.26
N GLU A 53 -12.76 -3.61 3.01
CA GLU A 53 -12.59 -5.01 2.58
C GLU A 53 -12.04 -5.08 1.16
N TYR A 54 -12.56 -4.23 0.26
CA TYR A 54 -12.03 -4.10 -1.09
C TYR A 54 -10.56 -3.67 -1.09
N ILE A 55 -10.21 -2.67 -0.28
CA ILE A 55 -8.83 -2.18 -0.15
C ILE A 55 -7.92 -3.27 0.39
N LEU A 56 -8.35 -3.99 1.43
CA LEU A 56 -7.53 -5.04 2.03
C LEU A 56 -7.33 -6.22 1.07
N LYS A 57 -8.40 -6.64 0.37
CA LYS A 57 -8.32 -7.71 -0.63
C LYS A 57 -7.45 -7.32 -1.81
N ALA A 58 -7.61 -6.10 -2.34
CA ALA A 58 -6.71 -5.54 -3.33
C ALA A 58 -5.25 -5.59 -2.87
N THR A 59 -5.05 -5.27 -1.59
CA THR A 59 -3.71 -5.23 -1.02
C THR A 59 -3.03 -6.58 -1.01
N VAL A 60 -3.72 -7.58 -0.47
CA VAL A 60 -3.20 -8.94 -0.39
C VAL A 60 -2.95 -9.52 -1.79
N HIS A 61 -3.86 -9.30 -2.75
CA HIS A 61 -3.68 -9.78 -4.11
C HIS A 61 -2.46 -9.15 -4.81
N ALA A 62 -2.19 -7.87 -4.57
CA ALA A 62 -1.01 -7.25 -5.17
C ALA A 62 0.29 -7.78 -4.56
N LEU A 63 0.31 -8.07 -3.25
CA LEU A 63 1.45 -8.68 -2.56
C LEU A 63 1.71 -10.11 -3.06
N ILE A 64 0.68 -10.95 -3.19
CA ILE A 64 0.79 -12.30 -3.78
C ILE A 64 1.33 -12.23 -5.22
N GLY A 65 0.87 -11.26 -6.01
CA GLY A 65 1.34 -11.04 -7.37
C GLY A 65 2.81 -10.61 -7.47
N GLN A 66 3.39 -10.11 -6.37
CA GLN A 66 4.80 -9.74 -6.23
C GLN A 66 5.65 -10.92 -5.74
N GLU A 67 5.21 -11.70 -4.74
CA GLU A 67 5.99 -12.84 -4.18
C GLU A 67 6.26 -13.96 -5.19
N THR A 68 5.37 -14.13 -6.16
CA THR A 68 5.51 -15.12 -7.24
C THR A 68 6.50 -14.68 -8.35
N GLY A 69 7.08 -13.49 -8.22
CA GLY A 69 8.26 -13.00 -8.95
C GLY A 69 9.52 -13.13 -8.09
N SER A 70 10.64 -13.55 -8.67
CA SER A 70 11.86 -13.78 -7.89
C SER A 70 12.40 -12.51 -7.22
N VAL A 71 12.83 -12.72 -5.96
CA VAL A 71 13.59 -11.85 -5.05
C VAL A 71 12.75 -10.80 -4.33
N GLY A 72 12.46 -11.13 -3.07
CA GLY A 72 11.71 -10.30 -2.15
C GLY A 72 12.41 -8.99 -1.85
N SER A 73 11.67 -7.90 -2.03
CA SER A 73 11.82 -6.62 -1.34
C SER A 73 10.90 -5.61 -2.03
N SER A 74 9.58 -5.53 -1.73
CA SER A 74 8.67 -4.51 -2.30
C SER A 74 7.28 -4.40 -1.63
N LEU A 75 7.11 -4.65 -0.32
CA LEU A 75 5.79 -4.64 0.37
C LEU A 75 5.10 -3.27 0.48
N GLU A 76 5.76 -2.21 0.06
CA GLU A 76 5.68 -0.96 0.83
C GLU A 76 4.94 0.18 0.13
N MET A 77 4.68 0.05 -1.18
CA MET A 77 3.76 0.95 -1.86
C MET A 77 2.28 0.60 -1.65
N LEU A 78 2.00 -0.65 -1.30
CA LEU A 78 0.65 -1.11 -0.92
C LEU A 78 0.28 -0.79 0.51
N LEU A 79 1.27 -0.53 1.36
CA LEU A 79 1.07 -0.15 2.75
C LEU A 79 0.55 1.28 2.92
N ILE A 80 0.59 2.15 1.91
CA ILE A 80 0.01 3.52 1.99
C ILE A 80 -1.53 3.49 2.14
N LEU A 81 -2.17 2.53 1.47
CA LEU A 81 -3.61 2.33 1.56
C LEU A 81 -4.02 1.79 2.94
N LEU A 82 -3.16 0.96 3.54
CA LEU A 82 -3.30 0.51 4.92
C LEU A 82 -2.98 1.63 5.93
N GLN A 83 -2.01 2.51 5.64
CA GLN A 83 -1.60 3.63 6.52
C GLN A 83 -2.72 4.67 6.71
N THR A 84 -3.56 4.90 5.70
CA THR A 84 -4.70 5.84 5.82
C THR A 84 -5.85 5.26 6.65
N ILE A 85 -6.00 3.93 6.70
CA ILE A 85 -7.09 3.24 7.42
C ILE A 85 -6.66 2.77 8.82
N LEU A 86 -5.38 2.46 9.05
CA LEU A 86 -4.86 1.92 10.31
C LEU A 86 -3.55 2.63 10.69
N LYS A 87 -3.66 3.63 11.57
CA LYS A 87 -2.52 4.38 12.13
C LYS A 87 -1.40 3.45 12.64
N ASN A 88 -0.29 3.38 11.90
CA ASN A 88 1.12 3.33 12.35
C ASN A 88 2.02 2.53 11.39
N SER A 89 3.04 3.25 10.90
CA SER A 89 4.43 2.86 10.60
C SER A 89 4.70 1.57 9.82
N ILE A 90 5.32 1.73 8.63
CA ILE A 90 6.50 1.00 8.07
C ILE A 90 6.51 1.04 6.52
N PHE A 91 7.26 2.01 5.97
CA PHE A 91 8.46 1.87 5.11
C PHE A 91 8.44 1.46 3.64
N ASN A 92 9.58 1.17 2.95
CA ASN A 92 9.85 1.35 1.50
C ASN A 92 10.29 0.12 0.66
N LEU A 93 9.78 -0.06 -0.57
CA LEU A 93 10.62 -0.38 -1.75
C LEU A 93 9.88 -0.39 -3.11
N PHE A 94 10.59 0.06 -4.17
CA PHE A 94 10.43 -0.28 -5.60
C PHE A 94 11.80 -0.52 -6.25
N TYR A 95 12.08 -1.71 -6.82
CA TYR A 95 12.78 -1.90 -8.10
C TYR A 95 12.78 -3.40 -8.49
N THR A 96 12.71 -3.68 -9.79
CA THR A 96 12.70 -4.99 -10.49
C THR A 96 11.41 -5.84 -10.44
N MET A 97 10.83 -6.10 -11.62
CA MET A 97 9.56 -6.79 -11.83
C MET A 97 9.71 -8.19 -12.43
N HIS A 98 9.03 -9.17 -11.84
CA HIS A 98 8.44 -10.27 -12.58
C HIS A 98 7.07 -10.58 -11.97
N PHE A 99 5.97 -10.17 -12.61
CA PHE A 99 4.64 -10.18 -12.02
C PHE A 99 3.83 -11.43 -12.41
N GLN A 100 3.12 -12.04 -11.46
CA GLN A 100 1.99 -12.91 -11.79
C GLN A 100 0.80 -12.05 -12.22
N ARG A 101 0.41 -12.19 -13.49
CA ARG A 101 -0.48 -11.23 -14.18
C ARG A 101 -1.90 -11.14 -13.61
N ASP A 102 -2.42 -12.20 -12.99
CA ASP A 102 -3.83 -12.26 -12.63
C ASP A 102 -4.12 -11.60 -11.29
N SER A 103 -3.30 -11.85 -10.26
CA SER A 103 -3.47 -11.21 -8.94
C SER A 103 -3.32 -9.68 -9.00
N ILE A 104 -2.41 -9.17 -9.84
CA ILE A 104 -2.24 -7.73 -10.04
C ILE A 104 -3.46 -7.10 -10.73
N LYS A 105 -4.05 -7.78 -11.73
CA LYS A 105 -5.28 -7.29 -12.37
C LYS A 105 -6.44 -7.25 -11.37
N THR A 106 -6.56 -8.25 -10.52
CA THR A 106 -7.56 -8.27 -9.45
C THR A 106 -7.37 -7.10 -8.48
N ALA A 107 -6.14 -6.83 -8.06
CA ALA A 107 -5.84 -5.67 -7.22
C ALA A 107 -6.21 -4.34 -7.90
N GLN A 108 -5.85 -4.17 -9.18
CA GLN A 108 -6.23 -3.00 -9.96
C GLN A 108 -7.74 -2.81 -10.03
N GLN A 109 -8.51 -3.89 -10.23
CA GLN A 109 -9.98 -3.84 -10.30
C GLN A 109 -10.58 -3.35 -8.98
N TYR A 110 -10.11 -3.90 -7.85
CA TYR A 110 -10.62 -3.51 -6.54
C TYR A 110 -10.24 -2.07 -6.16
N PHE A 111 -9.00 -1.64 -6.42
CA PHE A 111 -8.62 -0.25 -6.20
C PHE A 111 -9.41 0.72 -7.08
N HIS A 112 -9.62 0.36 -8.34
CA HIS A 112 -10.45 1.18 -9.23
C HIS A 112 -11.88 1.28 -8.71
N LEU A 113 -12.50 0.16 -8.32
CA LEU A 113 -13.87 0.14 -7.83
C LEU A 113 -14.08 1.08 -6.64
N VAL A 114 -13.16 1.08 -5.68
CA VAL A 114 -13.21 1.99 -4.52
C VAL A 114 -12.99 3.43 -4.97
N GLY A 115 -11.91 3.69 -5.71
CA GLY A 115 -11.52 5.03 -6.11
C GLY A 115 -12.48 5.73 -7.08
N SER A 116 -13.25 4.97 -7.87
CA SER A 116 -14.29 5.49 -8.76
C SER A 116 -15.69 5.52 -8.11
N SER A 117 -15.84 5.01 -6.88
CA SER A 117 -17.14 4.98 -6.21
C SER A 117 -17.60 6.38 -5.83
N THR A 118 -18.91 6.64 -5.93
CA THR A 118 -19.48 7.95 -5.58
C THR A 118 -19.33 8.30 -4.10
N SER A 119 -19.14 7.31 -3.23
CA SER A 119 -18.93 7.51 -1.79
C SER A 119 -17.49 7.86 -1.44
N GLU A 120 -16.50 7.41 -2.23
CA GLU A 120 -15.08 7.55 -1.89
C GLU A 120 -14.28 8.40 -2.89
N CYS A 121 -14.77 8.72 -4.09
CA CYS A 121 -13.96 9.36 -5.13
C CYS A 121 -13.38 10.73 -4.72
N ASP A 122 -14.10 11.46 -3.86
CA ASP A 122 -13.66 12.75 -3.32
C ASP A 122 -12.95 12.65 -1.96
N THR A 123 -12.80 11.44 -1.42
CA THR A 123 -12.12 11.20 -0.15
C THR A 123 -10.62 10.96 -0.35
N ILE A 124 -9.84 11.18 0.70
CA ILE A 124 -8.41 10.86 0.71
C ILE A 124 -8.17 9.36 0.43
N PRO A 125 -8.89 8.41 1.08
CA PRO A 125 -8.78 6.99 0.74
C PRO A 125 -9.07 6.66 -0.72
N GLY A 126 -10.14 7.21 -1.31
CA GLY A 126 -10.46 6.93 -2.71
C GLY A 126 -9.39 7.46 -3.69
N ARG A 127 -8.81 8.63 -3.39
CA ARG A 127 -7.70 9.18 -4.18
C ARG A 127 -6.44 8.32 -4.08
N HIS A 128 -6.12 7.79 -2.89
CA HIS A 128 -5.04 6.81 -2.74
C HIS A 128 -5.33 5.51 -3.51
N CYS A 129 -6.58 5.04 -3.53
CA CYS A 129 -6.96 3.85 -4.30
C CYS A 129 -6.71 4.09 -5.80
N MET A 130 -7.12 5.23 -6.34
CA MET A 130 -6.84 5.56 -7.74
C MET A 130 -5.34 5.70 -8.02
N ALA A 131 -4.59 6.36 -7.13
CA ALA A 131 -3.13 6.43 -7.23
C ALA A 131 -2.51 5.03 -7.29
N ALA A 132 -2.89 4.11 -6.39
CA ALA A 132 -2.39 2.73 -6.41
C ALA A 132 -2.80 1.96 -7.68
N CYS A 133 -4.03 2.16 -8.17
CA CYS A 133 -4.50 1.55 -9.41
C CYS A 133 -3.63 1.98 -10.62
N PHE A 134 -3.39 3.28 -10.79
CA PHE A 134 -2.54 3.79 -11.86
C PHE A 134 -1.08 3.41 -11.67
N PHE A 135 -0.62 3.34 -10.43
CA PHE A 135 0.73 2.90 -10.12
C PHE A 135 0.96 1.46 -10.58
N LEU A 136 0.04 0.53 -10.27
CA LEU A 136 0.11 -0.86 -10.73
C LEU A 136 0.05 -0.98 -12.26
N ARG A 137 -0.41 0.05 -12.97
CA ARG A 137 -0.42 0.14 -14.44
C ARG A 137 0.82 0.84 -15.01
N ARG A 138 1.72 1.34 -14.15
CA ARG A 138 2.89 2.16 -14.52
C ARG A 138 2.55 3.49 -15.19
N GLN A 139 1.36 4.00 -14.89
CA GLN A 139 0.85 5.28 -15.37
C GLN A 139 1.17 6.36 -14.34
N PHE A 140 2.46 6.71 -14.23
CA PHE A 140 2.97 7.52 -13.11
C PHE A 140 2.54 8.99 -13.16
N GLU A 141 2.30 9.55 -14.34
CA GLU A 141 1.72 10.90 -14.46
C GLU A 141 0.32 10.95 -13.83
N GLU A 142 -0.50 9.93 -14.08
CA GLU A 142 -1.83 9.79 -13.50
C GLU A 142 -1.75 9.57 -11.98
N VAL A 143 -0.77 8.82 -11.49
CA VAL A 143 -0.50 8.71 -10.03
C VAL A 143 -0.32 10.10 -9.42
N LEU A 144 0.49 10.95 -10.06
CA LEU A 144 0.79 12.29 -9.55
C LEU A 144 -0.43 13.21 -9.56
N VAL A 145 -1.38 13.04 -10.49
CA VAL A 145 -2.67 13.78 -10.46
C VAL A 145 -3.39 13.53 -9.13
N TYR A 146 -3.49 12.28 -8.70
CA TYR A 146 -4.16 11.94 -7.44
C TYR A 146 -3.33 12.36 -6.22
N LEU A 147 -2.03 12.07 -6.18
CA LEU A 147 -1.20 12.43 -5.02
C LEU A 147 -1.10 13.95 -4.83
N ASN A 148 -0.97 14.74 -5.89
CA ASN A 148 -0.95 16.19 -5.80
C ASN A 148 -2.24 16.76 -5.19
N SER A 149 -3.39 16.14 -5.49
CA SER A 149 -4.67 16.60 -4.97
C SER A 149 -4.83 16.42 -3.46
N ILE A 150 -4.01 15.57 -2.83
CA ILE A 150 -4.04 15.31 -1.38
C ILE A 150 -2.74 15.68 -0.66
N LYS A 151 -1.70 16.11 -1.38
CA LYS A 151 -0.36 16.40 -0.86
C LYS A 151 -0.37 17.37 0.34
N THR A 152 -1.25 18.36 0.33
CA THR A 152 -1.33 19.38 1.39
C THR A 152 -1.71 18.79 2.75
N TYR A 153 -2.41 17.66 2.79
CA TYR A 153 -2.78 16.96 4.02
C TYR A 153 -1.62 16.14 4.61
N PHE A 154 -0.55 15.91 3.85
CA PHE A 154 0.55 14.98 4.16
C PHE A 154 1.95 15.61 4.06
N SER A 155 2.05 16.94 4.09
CA SER A 155 3.32 17.66 3.87
C SER A 155 4.46 17.23 4.81
N ASN A 156 4.15 16.82 6.04
CA ASN A 156 5.11 16.33 7.03
C ASN A 156 5.07 14.79 7.19
N ASP A 157 4.32 14.08 6.34
CA ASP A 157 4.28 12.63 6.36
C ASP A 157 5.40 12.07 5.48
N ASP A 158 6.41 11.55 6.14
CA ASP A 158 7.59 10.97 5.53
C ASP A 158 7.26 9.80 4.58
N SER A 159 6.24 8.99 4.90
CA SER A 159 5.84 7.84 4.07
C SER A 159 5.14 8.33 2.80
N PHE A 160 4.26 9.33 2.92
CA PHE A 160 3.64 9.96 1.76
C PHE A 160 4.70 10.61 0.86
N ASN A 161 5.59 11.40 1.44
CA ASN A 161 6.64 12.10 0.70
C ASN A 161 7.58 11.13 -0.03
N PHE A 162 7.92 10.00 0.59
CA PHE A 162 8.68 8.94 -0.06
C PHE A 162 7.99 8.42 -1.32
N ASN A 163 6.72 8.06 -1.21
CA ASN A 163 5.95 7.50 -2.32
C ASN A 163 5.65 8.51 -3.41
N TYR A 164 5.43 9.77 -3.03
CA TYR A 164 5.29 10.88 -3.95
C TYR A 164 6.59 11.11 -4.74
N ALA A 165 7.75 11.14 -4.07
CA ALA A 165 9.06 11.29 -4.71
C ALA A 165 9.37 10.13 -5.68
N GLN A 166 9.05 8.89 -5.29
CA GLN A 166 9.18 7.73 -6.18
C GLN A 166 8.32 7.88 -7.46
N ALA A 167 7.07 8.30 -7.32
CA ALA A 167 6.19 8.52 -8.46
C ALA A 167 6.71 9.65 -9.36
N GLN A 168 7.29 10.70 -8.78
CA GLN A 168 7.94 11.79 -9.53
C GLN A 168 9.15 11.28 -10.32
N ALA A 169 10.05 10.54 -9.69
CA ALA A 169 11.21 9.96 -10.35
C ALA A 169 10.80 9.00 -11.48
N ALA A 170 9.79 8.16 -11.23
CA ALA A 170 9.27 7.22 -12.24
C ALA A 170 8.56 7.92 -13.42
N ALA A 171 8.01 9.11 -13.20
CA ALA A 171 7.45 9.98 -14.25
C ALA A 171 8.52 10.87 -14.93
N GLY A 172 9.78 10.81 -14.51
CA GLY A 172 10.89 11.59 -15.08
C GLY A 172 11.08 12.98 -14.48
N TYR A 173 10.37 13.33 -13.41
CA TYR A 173 10.50 14.59 -12.68
C TYR A 173 11.59 14.48 -11.60
N PHE A 174 12.85 14.30 -12.02
CA PHE A 174 13.97 13.99 -11.13
C PHE A 174 14.26 15.07 -10.10
N LYS A 175 14.23 16.33 -10.53
CA LYS A 175 14.49 17.47 -9.65
C LYS A 175 13.46 17.55 -8.52
N GLU A 176 12.18 17.46 -8.86
CA GLU A 176 11.11 17.52 -7.88
C GLU A 176 11.10 16.28 -6.98
N ALA A 177 11.48 15.12 -7.50
CA ALA A 177 11.65 13.91 -6.73
C ALA A 177 12.78 14.06 -5.69
N GLU A 178 13.94 14.60 -6.08
CA GLU A 178 15.06 14.89 -5.18
C GLU A 178 14.61 15.83 -4.05
N GLU A 179 13.96 16.94 -4.38
CA GLU A 179 13.43 17.89 -3.39
C GLU A 179 12.49 17.19 -2.40
N ALA A 180 11.59 16.33 -2.87
CA ALA A 180 10.67 15.57 -2.03
C ALA A 180 11.39 14.53 -1.15
N PHE A 181 12.40 13.81 -1.66
CA PHE A 181 13.21 12.88 -0.88
C PHE A 181 14.03 13.56 0.21
N LEU A 182 14.56 14.75 -0.05
CA LEU A 182 15.36 15.50 0.93
C LEU A 182 14.53 16.04 2.11
N MET A 183 13.21 16.18 1.92
CA MET A 183 12.28 16.57 3.00
C MET A 183 12.04 15.47 4.02
N ILE A 184 12.29 14.21 3.66
CA ILE A 184 12.05 13.04 4.51
C ILE A 184 12.99 13.06 5.69
N ARG A 185 12.49 12.90 6.92
CA ARG A 185 13.31 12.96 8.15
C ARG A 185 13.63 11.59 8.75
N SER A 186 12.76 10.61 8.53
CA SER A 186 12.89 9.28 9.09
C SER A 186 14.21 8.64 8.70
N GLU A 187 15.06 8.37 9.69
CA GLU A 187 16.38 7.78 9.47
C GLU A 187 16.30 6.40 8.86
N ARG A 188 15.27 5.64 9.23
CA ARG A 188 15.03 4.35 8.59
C ARG A 188 14.92 4.57 7.06
N LEU A 189 14.33 5.68 6.55
CA LEU A 189 13.87 5.90 5.13
C LEU A 189 15.09 6.28 4.38
N ARG A 190 15.88 7.16 4.98
CA ARG A 190 17.18 7.55 4.48
C ARG A 190 18.16 6.38 4.37
N ASN A 191 18.04 5.37 5.25
CA ASN A 191 18.87 4.16 5.21
C ASN A 191 18.30 3.04 4.34
N ASP A 192 17.11 3.24 3.77
CA ASP A 192 16.49 2.26 2.91
C ASP A 192 17.18 2.20 1.54
N TYR A 193 17.34 0.99 1.00
CA TYR A 193 18.04 0.79 -0.26
C TYR A 193 17.39 1.57 -1.41
N VAL A 194 16.06 1.67 -1.46
CA VAL A 194 15.41 2.37 -2.58
C VAL A 194 15.47 3.86 -2.46
N TYR A 195 15.36 4.38 -1.24
CA TYR A 195 15.66 5.79 -1.02
C TYR A 195 17.01 6.16 -1.63
N ILE A 196 18.05 5.41 -1.24
CA ILE A 196 19.42 5.68 -1.68
C ILE A 196 19.55 5.50 -3.20
N SER A 197 18.99 4.41 -3.75
CA SER A 197 19.12 4.10 -5.18
C SER A 197 18.43 5.13 -6.09
N ILE A 198 17.23 5.59 -5.72
CA ILE A 198 16.48 6.56 -6.52
C ILE A 198 17.07 7.94 -6.32
N LEU A 199 17.41 8.32 -5.09
CA LEU A 199 18.02 9.62 -4.83
C LEU A 199 19.37 9.77 -5.55
N ALA A 200 20.15 8.71 -5.69
CA ALA A 200 21.39 8.73 -6.48
C ALA A 200 21.16 8.78 -8.00
N TYR A 201 19.96 8.41 -8.46
CA TYR A 201 19.57 8.44 -9.87
C TYR A 201 18.95 9.80 -10.27
N CYS A 202 18.30 10.48 -9.32
CA CYS A 202 17.84 11.85 -9.47
C CYS A 202 19.01 12.84 -9.57
#